data_AF-A0A942SCE5-F1
#
_entry.id   AF-A0A942SCE5-F1
#
_cell.length_a   1.000
_cell.length_b   1.000
_cell.length_c   1.000
_cell.angle_alpha   90.00
_cell.angle_beta   90.00
_cell.angle_gamma   90.00
#
_symmetry.space_group_name_H-M   'P 1'
#
loop_
_entity.id
_entity.type
_entity.pdbx_description
1 polymer ?
#
loop_
_entity_poly.entity_id
_entity_poly.type
_entity_poly.pdbx_seq_one_letter_code
_entity_poly.pdbx_strand_id
1 'polypeptide(L)' 'MSVIIILLIASISVAALFLVAFIWSVKNGQMDDDYSPPRRILFDDTTNKPQS' A
#
# COMPACT_ATOMS: atom_id res chain seq x y z
N MET A 1 7.11 -7.98 38.63
CA MET A 1 7.75 -8.95 37.71
C MET A 1 6.77 -9.57 36.71
N SER A 2 5.56 -9.98 37.11
CA SER A 2 4.55 -10.54 36.18
C SER A 2 4.09 -9.56 35.07
N VAL A 3 3.93 -8.27 35.40
CA VAL A 3 3.48 -7.24 34.43
C VAL A 3 4.43 -7.09 33.24
N ILE A 4 5.74 -7.24 33.45
CA ILE A 4 6.74 -7.14 32.38
C ILE A 4 6.53 -8.24 31.33
N ILE A 5 6.19 -9.45 31.77
CA ILE A 5 5.94 -10.58 30.87
C ILE A 5 4.69 -10.33 30.03
N ILE A 6 3.62 -9.79 30.65
CA ILE A 6 2.38 -9.43 29.93
C ILE A 6 2.65 -8.35 28.89
N LEU A 7 3.41 -7.31 29.26
CA LEU A 7 3.77 -6.22 28.35
C LEU A 7 4.66 -6.69 27.19
N LEU A 8 5.57 -7.63 27.45
CA LEU A 8 6.42 -8.23 26.42
C LEU A 8 5.58 -8.98 25.37
N ILE A 9 4.63 -9.81 25.82
CA ILE A 9 3.77 -10.55 24.90
C ILE A 9 2.88 -9.57 24.12
N ALA A 10 2.29 -8.59 24.80
CA ALA A 10 1.45 -7.58 24.16
C ALA A 10 2.22 -6.80 23.08
N SER A 11 3.46 -6.37 23.35
CA SER A 11 4.26 -5.61 22.38
C SER A 11 4.64 -6.45 21.16
N ILE A 12 5.02 -7.71 21.36
CA ILE A 12 5.32 -8.65 20.27
C ILE A 12 4.06 -8.93 19.44
N SER A 13 2.90 -9.12 20.07
CA SER A 13 1.63 -9.33 19.35
C SER A 13 1.25 -8.12 18.50
N VAL A 14 1.40 -6.91 19.02
CA VAL A 14 1.14 -5.67 18.26
C VAL A 14 2.11 -5.54 17.09
N ALA A 15 3.41 -5.77 17.32
CA ALA A 15 4.41 -5.72 16.25
C ALA A 15 4.13 -6.76 15.14
N ALA A 16 3.76 -7.99 15.51
CA ALA A 16 3.40 -9.04 14.57
C ALA A 16 2.14 -8.70 13.76
N LEU A 17 1.11 -8.14 14.41
CA LEU A 17 -0.11 -7.66 13.73
C LEU A 17 0.21 -6.61 12.67
N PHE A 18 1.01 -5.60 13.02
CA PHE A 18 1.42 -4.56 12.07
C PHE A 18 2.26 -5.13 10.93
N LEU A 19 3.17 -6.06 11.21
CA LEU A 19 3.99 -6.71 10.19
C LEU A 19 3.13 -7.51 9.19
N VAL A 20 2.16 -8.29 9.67
CA VAL A 20 1.26 -9.07 8.82
C VAL A 20 0.38 -8.13 7.98
N ALA A 21 -0.18 -7.09 8.59
CA ALA A 21 -0.96 -6.08 7.88
C ALA A 21 -0.13 -5.37 6.79
N PHE A 22 1.12 -5.02 7.10
CA PHE A 22 2.05 -4.42 6.14
C PHE A 22 2.32 -5.35 4.96
N ILE A 23 2.68 -6.61 5.20
CA ILE A 23 2.93 -7.60 4.14
C ILE A 23 1.67 -7.80 3.28
N TRP A 24 0.49 -7.89 3.91
CA TRP A 24 -0.78 -8.00 3.19
C TRP A 24 -1.02 -6.77 2.30
N SER A 25 -0.81 -5.57 2.81
CA SER A 25 -0.97 -4.31 2.07
C SER A 25 -0.05 -4.23 0.85
N VAL A 26 1.22 -4.61 1.01
CA VAL A 26 2.19 -4.64 -0.11
C VAL A 26 1.77 -5.68 -1.15
N LYS A 27 1.36 -6.87 -0.71
CA LYS A 27 0.94 -7.96 -1.62
C LYS A 27 -0.37 -7.64 -2.35
N ASN A 28 -1.25 -6.81 -1.78
CA ASN A 28 -2.51 -6.42 -2.40
C ASN A 28 -2.35 -5.41 -3.55
N GLY A 29 -1.13 -5.07 -3.96
CA GLY A 29 -0.90 -4.21 -5.12
C GLY A 29 -1.32 -2.75 -4.89
N GLN A 30 -1.46 -2.31 -3.63
CA GLN A 30 -1.72 -0.88 -3.33
C GLN A 30 -0.59 0.03 -3.84
N MET A 31 0.58 -0.54 -4.11
CA MET A 31 1.74 0.14 -4.66
C MET A 31 1.82 0.05 -6.20
N ASP A 32 0.89 -0.65 -6.85
CA ASP A 32 0.89 -0.83 -8.31
C ASP A 32 0.20 0.35 -9.04
N ASP A 33 -0.40 1.31 -8.31
CA ASP A 33 -0.91 2.57 -8.88
C ASP A 33 0.22 3.59 -9.14
N ASP A 34 1.25 3.13 -9.87
CA ASP A 34 2.39 3.95 -10.31
C ASP A 34 2.03 4.83 -11.53
N TYR A 35 0.85 4.64 -12.11
CA TYR A 35 0.34 5.40 -13.24
C TYR A 35 -0.61 6.51 -12.79
N SER A 36 0.00 7.63 -12.42
CA SER A 36 -0.74 8.80 -11.97
C SER A 36 -1.71 9.32 -13.05
N PRO A 37 -2.92 9.79 -12.66
CA PRO A 37 -3.92 10.37 -13.57
C PRO A 37 -3.37 11.47 -14.50
N PRO A 38 -2.40 12.32 -14.08
CA PRO A 38 -1.82 13.34 -14.95
C PRO A 38 -1.11 12.80 -16.19
N ARG A 39 -0.46 11.62 -16.14
CA ARG A 39 0.14 11.01 -17.34
C ARG A 39 -0.93 10.52 -18.29
N ARG A 40 -2.03 9.97 -17.77
CA ARG A 40 -3.17 9.54 -18.59
C ARG A 40 -3.77 10.74 -19.33
N ILE A 41 -4.06 11.84 -18.63
CA ILE A 41 -4.65 13.04 -19.23
C ILE A 41 -3.70 13.73 -20.23
N LEU A 42 -2.39 13.80 -19.94
CA LEU A 42 -1.42 14.48 -20.81
C LEU A 42 -1.13 13.72 -22.12
N PHE A 43 -1.21 12.38 -22.11
CA PHE A 43 -0.84 11.54 -23.25
C PHE A 43 -2.05 10.89 -23.97
N ASP A 44 -3.19 10.66 -23.30
CA ASP A 44 -4.39 10.08 -23.94
C ASP A 44 -5.04 11.07 -24.93
N ASP A 45 -5.01 12.38 -24.66
CA ASP A 45 -5.57 13.41 -25.54
C ASP A 45 -4.81 13.54 -26.89
N THR A 46 -3.64 12.91 -27.03
CA THR A 46 -2.83 12.99 -28.26
C THR A 46 -3.16 11.92 -29.30
N THR A 47 -3.83 10.83 -28.92
CA THR A 47 -4.06 9.66 -29.80
C THR A 47 -5.46 9.59 -30.42
N ASN A 48 -6.41 10.43 -29.98
CA ASN A 48 -7.78 10.48 -30.48
C ASN A 48 -8.14 11.83 -31.14
N LYS A 49 -7.33 12.30 -32.09
CA LYS A 49 -7.86 13.23 -33.10
C LYS A 49 -8.36 12.41 -34.29
N PRO A 50 -9.65 12.46 -34.65
CA PRO A 50 -10.09 11.99 -35.95
C PRO A 50 -9.30 12.77 -37.00
N GLN A 51 -8.63 12.07 -37.90
CA GLN A 51 -8.13 12.68 -39.12
C GLN A 51 -9.34 13.13 -39.94
N SER A 52 -9.70 14.42 -39.82
CA SER A 52 -10.56 15.14 -40.76
C SER A 52 -9.74 16.23 -41.42
#